data_AF-A0A3D1XQ11-F1
#
_entry.id   AF-A0A3D1XQ11-F1
#
_cell.length_a   1.000
_cell.length_b   1.000
_cell.length_c   1.000
_cell.angle_alpha   90.00
_cell.angle_beta   90.00
_cell.angle_gamma   90.00
#
_symmetry.space_group_name_H-M   'P 1'
#
loop_
_entity.id
_entity.type
_entity.pdbx_description
1 polymer ?
#
loop_
_entity_poly.entity_id
_entity_poly.type
_entity_poly.pdbx_seq_one_letter_code
_entity_poly.pdbx_strand_id
1 'polypeptide(L)' 'MKIWVDADACPKAVKEILYRVAERTEIYVTLVANSPLHLPHSSFINLLQVGAGPDIADDEIADKCEEGDL' A
#
# COMPACT_ATOMS: atom_id res chain seq x y z
N MET A 1 9.35 10.62 0.66
CA MET A 1 7.95 10.45 1.10
C MET A 1 7.40 9.22 0.42
N LYS A 2 6.88 8.28 1.20
CA LYS A 2 6.26 7.03 0.73
C LYS A 2 4.92 6.87 1.44
N ILE A 3 3.98 6.18 0.83
CA ILE A 3 2.66 5.91 1.42
C ILE A 3 2.53 4.40 1.60
N TRP A 4 2.24 3.99 2.83
CA TRP A 4 1.86 2.62 3.18
C TRP A 4 0.35 2.53 3.31
N VAL A 5 -0.24 1.47 2.77
CA VAL A 5 -1.70 1.28 2.78
C VAL A 5 -2.03 -0.18 3.02
N ASP A 6 -2.80 -0.47 4.07
CA ASP A 6 -3.49 -1.76 4.19
C ASP A 6 -4.56 -1.82 3.09
N ALA A 7 -4.34 -2.71 2.12
CA ALA A 7 -5.17 -2.83 0.94
C ALA A 7 -6.34 -3.82 1.10
N ASP A 8 -6.36 -4.61 2.17
CA ASP A 8 -7.47 -5.51 2.51
C ASP A 8 -8.61 -4.72 3.17
N ALA A 9 -8.28 -3.73 4.01
CA ALA A 9 -9.27 -2.80 4.58
C ALA A 9 -9.66 -1.65 3.63
N CYS A 10 -8.86 -1.38 2.59
CA CYS A 10 -9.06 -0.22 1.73
C CYS A 10 -10.09 -0.45 0.60
N PRO A 11 -11.15 0.39 0.50
CA PRO A 11 -12.13 0.29 -0.58
C PRO A 11 -11.49 0.47 -1.97
N LYS A 12 -12.03 -0.22 -2.98
CA LYS A 12 -11.52 -0.12 -4.37
C LYS A 12 -11.40 1.32 -4.86
N ALA A 13 -12.40 2.16 -4.60
CA ALA A 13 -12.39 3.56 -5.03
C ALA A 13 -11.21 4.37 -4.45
N VAL A 14 -10.79 4.06 -3.22
CA VAL A 14 -9.64 4.71 -2.58
C VAL A 14 -8.34 4.23 -3.21
N LYS A 15 -8.20 2.92 -3.50
CA LYS A 15 -7.06 2.37 -4.25
C LYS A 15 -6.90 3.05 -5.63
N GLU A 16 -7.99 3.26 -6.36
CA GLU A 16 -7.94 4.00 -7.64
C GLU A 16 -7.52 5.47 -7.50
N ILE A 17 -7.84 6.12 -6.38
CA ILE A 17 -7.35 7.46 -6.09
C ILE A 17 -5.85 7.42 -5.81
N LEU A 18 -5.40 6.47 -4.98
CA LEU A 18 -3.99 6.28 -4.65
C LEU A 18 -3.15 6.02 -5.89
N TYR A 19 -3.61 5.17 -6.82
CA TYR A 19 -2.90 4.90 -8.07
C TYR A 19 -2.71 6.17 -8.91
N ARG A 20 -3.75 6.98 -9.05
CA ARG A 20 -3.68 8.26 -9.79
C ARG A 20 -2.78 9.28 -9.09
N VAL A 21 -2.79 9.31 -7.76
CA VAL A 21 -1.95 10.20 -6.97
C VAL A 21 -0.49 9.77 -7.08
N ALA A 22 -0.18 8.48 -6.94
CA ALA A 22 1.16 7.91 -7.05
C ALA A 22 1.82 8.35 -8.37
N GLU A 23 1.14 8.13 -9.49
CA GLU A 23 1.62 8.53 -10.81
C GLU A 23 1.79 10.04 -10.96
N ARG A 24 0.79 10.83 -10.54
CA ARG A 24 0.83 12.29 -10.73
C ARG A 24 1.90 12.97 -9.88
N THR A 25 2.20 12.40 -8.71
CA THR A 25 3.09 13.01 -7.71
C THR A 25 4.43 12.31 -7.59
N GLU A 26 4.63 11.23 -8.34
CA GLU A 26 5.82 10.38 -8.28
C GLU A 26 6.14 9.87 -6.86
N ILE A 27 5.09 9.69 -6.05
CA ILE A 27 5.20 9.17 -4.69
C ILE A 27 4.99 7.67 -4.72
N TYR A 28 5.93 6.94 -4.12
CA TYR A 28 5.80 5.49 -3.95
C TYR A 28 4.65 5.16 -3.01
N VAL A 29 3.67 4.41 -3.53
CA VAL A 29 2.57 3.81 -2.77
C VAL A 29 2.80 2.31 -2.71
N THR A 30 2.93 1.78 -1.51
CA THR A 30 3.02 0.33 -1.29
C THR A 30 1.74 -0.15 -0.63
N LEU A 31 1.02 -1.01 -1.35
CA LEU A 31 -0.16 -1.70 -0.88
C LEU A 31 0.28 -2.97 -0.15
N VAL A 32 -0.12 -3.11 1.11
CA VAL A 32 0.12 -4.30 1.91
C VAL A 32 -1.15 -5.11 1.95
N ALA A 33 -1.09 -6.39 1.58
CA ALA A 33 -2.29 -7.25 1.53
C ALA A 33 -1.96 -8.72 1.82
N ASN A 34 -2.88 -9.41 2.50
CA ASN A 34 -2.87 -10.85 2.66
C ASN A 34 -3.41 -11.59 1.43
N SER A 35 -4.00 -10.85 0.48
CA SER A 35 -4.63 -11.36 -0.72
C SER A 35 -3.94 -10.84 -1.99
N PRO A 36 -3.92 -11.63 -3.09
CA PRO A 36 -3.34 -11.16 -4.35
C PRO A 36 -4.17 -10.01 -4.92
N LEU A 37 -3.49 -8.92 -5.29
CA LEU A 37 -4.10 -7.73 -5.89
C LEU A 37 -3.60 -7.51 -7.30
N HIS A 38 -4.53 -7.16 -8.20
CA HIS A 38 -4.17 -6.68 -9.52
C HIS A 38 -3.85 -5.18 -9.43
N LEU A 39 -2.60 -4.83 -9.74
CA LEU A 39 -2.15 -3.45 -9.78
C LEU A 39 -2.06 -2.93 -11.22
N PRO A 40 -2.26 -1.63 -11.45
CA PRO A 40 -1.92 -1.01 -12.71
C PRO A 40 -0.40 -1.05 -12.95
N HIS A 41 0.01 -1.02 -14.21
CA HIS A 41 1.43 -0.88 -14.56
C HIS A 41 1.91 0.51 -14.16
N SER A 42 2.82 0.58 -13.18
CA SER A 42 3.35 1.81 -12.61
C SER A 42 4.70 1.55 -11.96
N SER A 43 5.62 2.50 -12.05
CA SER A 43 6.89 2.46 -11.29
C SER A 43 6.72 2.90 -9.84
N PHE A 44 5.59 3.54 -9.51
CA PHE A 44 5.32 4.15 -8.21
C PHE A 44 4.35 3.34 -7.35
N ILE A 45 3.83 2.21 -7.86
CA ILE A 45 2.86 1.37 -7.15
C ILE A 45 3.45 -0.01 -6.94
N ASN A 46 3.57 -0.42 -5.68
CA ASN A 46 4.09 -1.71 -5.27
C ASN A 46 3.04 -2.51 -4.49
N LEU A 47 3.11 -3.84 -4.61
CA LEU A 47 2.36 -4.77 -3.75
C LEU A 47 3.36 -5.49 -2.85
N LEU A 48 3.15 -5.38 -1.54
CA LEU A 48 3.75 -6.24 -0.54
C LEU A 48 2.71 -7.26 -0.09
N GLN A 49 2.88 -8.51 -0.51
CA GLN A 49 2.00 -9.58 -0.05
C GLN A 49 2.50 -10.12 1.30
N VAL A 50 1.60 -10.19 2.27
CA VAL A 50 1.88 -10.68 3.62
C VAL A 50 1.11 -11.97 3.90
N GLY A 51 1.40 -12.60 5.04
CA GLY A 51 0.65 -13.77 5.50
C GLY A 51 -0.82 -13.48 5.78
N ALA A 52 -1.65 -14.52 5.77
CA ALA A 52 -3.05 -14.39 6.19
C ALA A 52 -3.15 -14.32 7.72
N GLY A 53 -3.94 -13.36 8.20
CA GLY A 53 -4.22 -13.18 9.61
C GLY A 53 -4.76 -11.78 9.90
N PRO A 54 -5.45 -11.58 11.03
CA PRO A 54 -5.74 -10.24 11.53
C PRO A 54 -4.43 -9.51 11.84
N ASP A 55 -4.42 -8.19 11.67
CA ASP A 55 -3.34 -7.26 12.04
C ASP A 55 -1.98 -7.48 11.34
N ILE A 56 -1.78 -8.54 10.57
CA ILE A 56 -0.50 -8.85 9.88
C ILE A 56 -0.08 -7.71 8.93
N ALA A 57 -1.04 -7.10 8.23
CA ALA A 57 -0.75 -5.98 7.34
C ALA A 57 -0.33 -4.74 8.13
N ASP A 58 -1.00 -4.46 9.26
CA ASP A 58 -0.69 -3.33 10.13
C ASP A 58 0.69 -3.50 10.78
N ASP A 59 1.00 -4.69 11.28
CA ASP A 59 2.30 -5.02 11.88
C ASP A 59 3.43 -4.83 10.85
N GLU A 60 3.26 -5.30 9.61
CA GLU A 60 4.27 -5.11 8.57
C GLU A 60 4.42 -3.66 8.12
N ILE A 61 3.33 -2.87 8.16
CA ILE A 61 3.44 -1.43 7.92
C ILE A 61 4.22 -0.78 9.06
N ALA A 62 3.88 -1.09 10.31
CA ALA A 62 4.53 -0.54 11.50
C ALA A 62 6.03 -0.88 11.53
N ASP A 63 6.40 -2.11 11.18
CA ASP A 63 7.79 -2.57 11.13
C ASP A 63 8.62 -1.88 10.03
N LYS A 64 7.98 -1.40 8.95
CA LYS A 64 8.65 -0.72 7.82
C LYS A 64 8.54 0.80 7.84
N CYS A 65 7.70 1.33 8.71
CA CYS A 65 7.62 2.76 8.96
C CYS A 65 8.93 3.24 9.58
N GLU A 66 9.38 4.40 9.12
CA GLU A 66 10.55 5.07 9.65
C GLU A 66 10.13 6.28 10.51
N GLU A 67 11.07 6.81 11.29
CA GLU A 67 10.83 8.03 12.06
C GLU A 67 10.38 9.17 11.13
N GLY A 68 9.20 9.74 11.39
CA GLY A 68 8.61 10.81 10.59
C GLY A 68 7.61 10.38 9.51
N ASP A 69 7.25 9.10 9.43
CA ASP A 69 6.20 8.61 8.51
C ASP A 69 4.75 8.84 9.02
N LEU A 70 4.58 9.33 10.26
CA LEU A 70 3.28 9.65 10.90
C LEU A 70 3.08 11.15 11.15
#